data_AF-A0A1F9QJR2-F1
#
_entry.id   AF-A0A1F9QJR2-F1
#
_cell.length_a   1.000
_cell.length_b   1.000
_cell.length_c   1.000
_cell.angle_alpha   90.00
_cell.angle_beta   90.00
_cell.angle_gamma   90.00
#
_symmetry.space_group_name_H-M   'P 1'
#
loop_
_entity.id
_entity.type
_entity.pdbx_description
1 polymer ?
#
loop_
_entity_poly.entity_id
_entity_poly.type
_entity_poly.pdbx_seq_one_letter_code
_entity_poly.pdbx_strand_id
1 'polypeptide(L)'
;MNKYSAALPLCLCLLAAPVQAKRAVSLMPSYTEIIFELGAGKELVGISNFCNWPPETAGIEKTGDYLRPNIEKVYSLKPDVVFSGAWASASSAKQLSGMGIKVVQLQEEKSAADIFSTIRLIAAELGRKARGAALERALKAMLPAVLPKSPLRVYVEADTGGWTPGGNSFLSDAVKLAGGKNIFAGEKRGYFQASWEEVLLLDPEAVVLLSCTEEEFLARPMAKTLSAVKAGRVITGLDRDAFSRPGPRLFGEIKKLGVLLYGKK
;
A
#
# COMPACT_ATOMS: atom_id res chain seq x y z
N MET A 1 22.58 -64.89 -23.60
CA MET A 1 21.89 -63.59 -23.81
C MET A 1 21.24 -63.18 -22.50
N ASN A 2 21.37 -61.92 -22.09
CA ASN A 2 20.96 -61.41 -20.76
C ASN A 2 19.47 -61.51 -20.47
N LYS A 3 19.13 -61.57 -19.18
CA LYS A 3 18.12 -60.69 -18.53
C LYS A 3 18.21 -60.79 -17.00
N TYR A 4 18.99 -59.90 -16.40
CA TYR A 4 18.85 -59.56 -14.98
C TYR A 4 17.69 -58.57 -14.82
N SER A 5 16.66 -58.94 -14.06
CA SER A 5 15.59 -58.00 -13.67
C SER A 5 15.95 -57.35 -12.33
N ALA A 6 16.49 -56.14 -12.38
CA ALA A 6 16.66 -55.31 -11.19
C ALA A 6 15.33 -54.60 -10.87
N ALA A 7 14.70 -54.95 -9.75
CA ALA A 7 13.56 -54.21 -9.23
C ALA A 7 14.06 -52.91 -8.58
N LEU A 8 13.79 -51.76 -9.21
CA LEU A 8 14.12 -50.45 -8.67
C LEU A 8 13.08 -50.07 -7.61
N PRO A 9 13.46 -49.71 -6.37
CA PRO A 9 12.49 -49.27 -5.37
C PRO A 9 11.90 -47.92 -5.78
N LEU A 10 10.57 -47.88 -5.93
CA LEU A 10 9.85 -46.65 -6.22
C LEU A 10 9.91 -45.74 -4.99
N CYS A 11 10.91 -44.86 -4.94
CA CYS A 11 11.05 -43.87 -3.88
C CYS A 11 9.88 -42.88 -3.98
N LEU A 12 8.85 -43.11 -3.17
CA LEU A 12 7.66 -42.28 -3.12
C LEU A 12 8.00 -40.96 -2.41
N CYS A 13 8.62 -40.04 -3.16
CA CYS A 13 8.78 -38.66 -2.73
C CYS A 13 7.40 -38.05 -2.49
N LEU A 14 6.95 -38.09 -1.24
CA LEU A 14 5.85 -37.29 -0.73
C LEU A 14 6.18 -35.83 -1.00
N LEU A 15 5.66 -35.31 -2.11
CA LEU A 15 5.59 -33.88 -2.40
C LEU A 15 4.76 -33.25 -1.28
N ALA A 16 5.45 -32.76 -0.25
CA ALA A 16 4.83 -32.03 0.84
C ALA A 16 4.03 -30.88 0.24
N ALA A 17 2.70 -30.94 0.38
CA ALA A 17 1.84 -29.87 -0.06
C ALA A 17 2.31 -28.56 0.59
N PRO A 18 2.40 -27.44 -0.16
CA PRO A 18 2.94 -26.20 0.38
C PRO A 18 2.15 -25.81 1.64
N VAL A 19 2.85 -25.69 2.77
CA VAL A 19 2.25 -25.43 4.08
C VAL A 19 1.52 -24.08 4.01
N GLN A 20 0.20 -24.15 3.96
CA GLN A 20 -0.66 -22.98 3.97
C GLN A 20 -0.80 -22.49 5.41
N ALA A 21 -0.33 -21.28 5.71
CA ALA A 21 -0.58 -20.65 7.00
C ALA A 21 -2.10 -20.58 7.28
N LYS A 22 -2.48 -20.97 8.50
CA LYS A 22 -3.86 -20.98 9.03
C LYS A 22 -4.08 -19.93 10.11
N ARG A 23 -3.00 -19.46 10.74
CA ARG A 23 -2.97 -18.42 11.76
C ARG A 23 -1.94 -17.37 11.36
N ALA A 24 -2.41 -16.19 10.99
CA ALA A 24 -1.61 -15.06 10.56
C ALA A 24 -1.78 -13.86 11.50
N VAL A 25 -0.71 -13.11 11.72
CA VAL A 25 -0.78 -11.76 12.29
C VAL A 25 -0.37 -10.76 11.22
N SER A 26 -1.13 -9.67 11.06
CA SER A 26 -0.84 -8.60 10.12
C SER A 26 -0.52 -7.30 10.84
N LEU A 27 0.72 -6.82 10.74
CA LEU A 27 1.15 -5.61 11.42
C LEU A 27 0.86 -4.32 10.62
N MET A 28 0.65 -4.38 9.31
CA MET A 28 0.29 -3.21 8.50
C MET A 28 -1.21 -3.16 8.18
N PRO A 29 -1.83 -1.96 8.16
CA PRO A 29 -3.19 -1.78 7.64
C PRO A 29 -3.35 -2.28 6.21
N SER A 30 -2.44 -1.89 5.29
CA SER A 30 -2.46 -2.32 3.88
C SER A 30 -2.42 -3.85 3.74
N TYR A 31 -1.65 -4.56 4.57
CA TYR A 31 -1.54 -6.02 4.50
C TYR A 31 -2.81 -6.68 5.02
N THR A 32 -3.45 -6.12 6.05
CA THR A 32 -4.77 -6.57 6.51
C THR A 32 -5.80 -6.44 5.40
N GLU A 33 -5.87 -5.29 4.72
CA GLU A 33 -6.75 -5.06 3.58
C GLU A 33 -6.51 -6.09 2.45
N ILE A 34 -5.25 -6.38 2.11
CA ILE A 34 -4.88 -7.43 1.14
C ILE A 34 -5.35 -8.82 1.59
N ILE A 35 -5.18 -9.17 2.86
CA ILE A 35 -5.55 -10.50 3.38
C ILE A 35 -7.08 -10.71 3.33
N PHE A 36 -7.85 -9.65 3.56
CA PHE A 36 -9.30 -9.68 3.38
C PHE A 36 -9.71 -9.80 1.90
N GLU A 37 -9.10 -9.06 0.97
CA GLU A 37 -9.34 -9.18 -0.48
C GLU A 37 -8.96 -10.57 -1.05
N LEU A 38 -7.95 -11.23 -0.47
CA LEU A 38 -7.62 -12.62 -0.77
C LEU A 38 -8.64 -13.63 -0.20
N GLY A 39 -9.65 -13.16 0.54
CA GLY A 39 -10.64 -13.95 1.25
C GLY A 39 -10.00 -14.89 2.26
N ALA A 40 -9.03 -14.37 3.01
CA ALA A 40 -8.27 -15.05 4.06
C ALA A 40 -8.32 -14.31 5.42
N GLY A 41 -9.34 -13.47 5.62
CA GLY A 41 -9.55 -12.73 6.87
C GLY A 41 -9.87 -13.62 8.08
N LYS A 42 -10.31 -14.87 7.88
CA LYS A 42 -10.55 -15.85 8.96
C LYS A 42 -9.24 -16.41 9.53
N GLU A 43 -8.18 -16.38 8.75
CA GLU A 43 -6.83 -16.77 9.15
C GLU A 43 -6.14 -15.68 9.99
N LEU A 44 -6.66 -14.45 10.05
CA LEU A 44 -6.12 -13.39 10.90
C LEU A 44 -6.49 -13.60 12.37
N VAL A 45 -5.46 -13.90 13.18
CA VAL A 45 -5.59 -14.08 14.63
C VAL A 45 -5.12 -12.87 15.43
N GLY A 46 -4.52 -11.87 14.76
CA GLY A 46 -4.16 -10.59 15.35
C GLY A 46 -3.78 -9.56 14.30
N ILE A 47 -4.02 -8.28 14.61
CA ILE A 47 -3.74 -7.14 13.74
C ILE A 47 -3.21 -5.94 14.54
N SER A 48 -2.47 -5.02 13.91
CA SER A 48 -2.05 -3.80 14.61
C SER A 48 -3.23 -2.86 14.94
N ASN A 49 -2.99 -1.92 15.85
CA ASN A 49 -3.97 -0.95 16.34
C ASN A 49 -4.62 -0.14 15.20
N PHE A 50 -3.87 0.12 14.11
CA PHE A 50 -4.28 0.95 12.97
C PHE A 50 -5.05 0.18 11.90
N CYS A 51 -5.12 -1.15 11.99
CA CYS A 51 -5.91 -1.97 11.07
C CYS A 51 -7.40 -1.79 11.40
N ASN A 52 -8.08 -0.94 10.63
CA ASN A 52 -9.49 -0.52 10.81
C ASN A 52 -10.39 -0.84 9.58
N TRP A 53 -9.85 -1.50 8.55
CA TRP A 53 -10.58 -1.86 7.32
C TRP A 53 -10.27 -3.31 6.90
N PRO A 54 -11.27 -4.08 6.43
CA PRO A 54 -12.70 -3.77 6.41
C PRO A 54 -13.31 -3.82 7.84
N PRO A 55 -14.61 -3.47 8.04
CA PRO A 55 -15.22 -3.40 9.37
C PRO A 55 -15.11 -4.66 10.23
N GLU A 56 -15.00 -5.84 9.60
CA GLU A 56 -14.76 -7.14 10.24
C GLU A 56 -13.47 -7.18 11.06
N THR A 57 -12.51 -6.27 10.81
CA THR A 57 -11.31 -6.10 11.65
C THR A 57 -11.60 -5.71 13.10
N ALA A 58 -12.80 -5.18 13.40
CA ALA A 58 -13.19 -4.80 14.76
C ALA A 58 -13.23 -6.01 15.73
N GLY A 59 -13.46 -7.22 15.22
CA GLY A 59 -13.49 -8.45 16.02
C GLY A 59 -12.14 -9.15 16.20
N ILE A 60 -11.04 -8.58 15.69
CA ILE A 60 -9.71 -9.23 15.67
C ILE A 60 -8.80 -8.60 16.74
N GLU A 61 -8.13 -9.46 17.49
CA GLU A 61 -7.18 -9.13 18.55
C GLU A 61 -6.15 -8.08 18.12
N LYS A 62 -5.96 -7.04 18.95
CA LYS A 62 -4.98 -5.99 18.70
C LYS A 62 -3.61 -6.38 19.24
N THR A 63 -2.57 -6.26 18.40
CA THR A 63 -1.19 -6.63 18.70
C THR A 63 -0.26 -5.43 18.90
N GLY A 64 -0.81 -4.23 19.14
CA GLY A 64 -0.06 -3.01 19.41
C GLY A 64 0.23 -2.17 18.16
N ASP A 65 1.21 -1.28 18.31
CA ASP A 65 1.66 -0.38 17.26
C ASP A 65 2.41 -1.14 16.14
N TYR A 66 2.41 -0.64 14.90
CA TYR A 66 3.05 -1.33 13.79
C TYR A 66 4.56 -1.09 13.68
N LEU A 67 5.07 0.03 14.20
CA LEU A 67 6.50 0.31 14.36
C LEU A 67 7.07 -0.51 15.54
N ARG A 68 6.25 -0.68 16.59
CA ARG A 68 6.59 -1.35 17.85
C ARG A 68 5.48 -2.33 18.29
N PRO A 69 5.36 -3.50 17.65
CA PRO A 69 4.36 -4.49 18.01
C PRO A 69 4.60 -5.09 19.40
N ASN A 70 3.53 -5.46 20.09
CA ASN A 70 3.60 -6.19 21.35
C ASN A 70 3.96 -7.66 21.07
N ILE A 71 5.25 -7.99 21.21
CA ILE A 71 5.81 -9.30 20.90
C ILE A 71 5.18 -10.42 21.72
N GLU A 72 4.91 -10.20 23.01
CA GLU A 72 4.27 -11.19 23.90
C GLU A 72 2.84 -11.48 23.47
N LYS A 73 2.09 -10.44 23.09
CA LYS A 73 0.73 -10.59 22.54
C LYS A 73 0.77 -11.34 21.21
N VAL A 74 1.68 -10.99 20.29
CA VAL A 74 1.85 -11.73 19.02
C VAL A 74 2.19 -13.20 19.28
N TYR A 75 3.12 -13.50 20.20
CA TYR A 75 3.52 -14.87 20.54
C TYR A 75 2.37 -15.68 21.17
N SER A 76 1.63 -15.09 22.11
CA SER A 76 0.50 -15.77 22.77
C SER A 76 -0.64 -16.15 21.83
N LEU A 77 -0.78 -15.46 20.69
CA LEU A 77 -1.74 -15.79 19.63
C LEU A 77 -1.31 -16.99 18.77
N LYS A 78 -0.11 -17.55 18.97
CA LYS A 78 0.41 -18.73 18.25
C LYS A 78 0.22 -18.63 16.72
N PRO A 79 0.77 -17.60 16.05
CA PRO A 79 0.69 -17.49 14.59
C PRO A 79 1.66 -18.45 13.90
N ASP A 80 1.25 -18.98 12.75
CA ASP A 80 2.14 -19.67 11.82
C ASP A 80 3.04 -18.65 11.09
N VAL A 81 2.49 -17.45 10.83
CA VAL A 81 3.20 -16.37 10.11
C VAL A 81 2.83 -14.97 10.62
N VAL A 82 3.80 -14.06 10.61
CA VAL A 82 3.62 -12.62 10.87
C VAL A 82 4.01 -11.83 9.63
N PHE A 83 3.10 -11.02 9.08
CA PHE A 83 3.39 -10.07 8.02
C PHE A 83 3.79 -8.71 8.62
N SER A 84 5.01 -8.26 8.30
CA SER A 84 5.62 -7.06 8.87
C SER A 84 6.15 -6.15 7.76
N GLY A 85 5.98 -4.83 7.90
CA GLY A 85 6.46 -3.86 6.90
C GLY A 85 7.91 -3.42 7.14
N ALA A 86 8.48 -2.68 6.18
CA ALA A 86 9.85 -2.18 6.25
C ALA A 86 10.07 -1.17 7.39
N TRP A 87 9.04 -0.41 7.77
CA TRP A 87 9.11 0.56 8.89
C TRP A 87 9.00 -0.08 10.28
N ALA A 88 8.61 -1.35 10.37
CA ALA A 88 8.59 -2.07 11.64
C ALA A 88 10.01 -2.27 12.16
N SER A 89 10.21 -2.19 13.48
CA SER A 89 11.55 -2.31 14.05
C SER A 89 12.19 -3.66 13.71
N ALA A 90 13.43 -3.61 13.19
CA ALA A 90 14.20 -4.81 12.87
C ALA A 90 14.44 -5.73 14.09
N SER A 91 14.40 -5.18 15.32
CA SER A 91 14.45 -5.97 16.55
C SER A 91 13.22 -6.86 16.71
N SER A 92 12.02 -6.35 16.42
CA SER A 92 10.75 -7.08 16.54
C SER A 92 10.69 -8.30 15.61
N ALA A 93 11.10 -8.13 14.35
CA ALA A 93 11.20 -9.24 13.39
C ALA A 93 12.22 -10.31 13.85
N LYS A 94 13.37 -9.88 14.40
CA LYS A 94 14.40 -10.78 14.93
C LYS A 94 13.93 -11.53 16.19
N GLN A 95 13.22 -10.85 17.11
CA GLN A 95 12.66 -11.46 18.32
C GLN A 95 11.63 -12.55 17.97
N LEU A 96 10.65 -12.24 17.12
CA LEU A 96 9.64 -13.22 16.68
C LEU A 96 10.26 -14.42 15.96
N SER A 97 11.23 -14.18 15.08
CA SER A 97 11.96 -15.25 14.38
C SER A 97 12.77 -16.12 15.35
N GLY A 98 13.39 -15.52 16.37
CA GLY A 98 14.10 -16.23 17.44
C GLY A 98 13.18 -17.07 18.35
N MET A 99 11.88 -16.75 18.39
CA MET A 99 10.83 -17.53 19.05
C MET A 99 10.26 -18.65 18.15
N GLY A 100 10.82 -18.87 16.95
CA GLY A 100 10.37 -19.88 15.99
C GLY A 100 9.18 -19.48 15.13
N ILE A 101 8.71 -18.23 15.22
CA ILE A 101 7.61 -17.72 14.39
C ILE A 101 8.15 -17.27 13.03
N LYS A 102 7.53 -17.70 11.94
CA LYS A 102 7.90 -17.23 10.60
C LYS A 102 7.51 -15.75 10.44
N VAL A 103 8.48 -14.89 10.15
CA VAL A 103 8.22 -13.48 9.83
C VAL A 103 8.43 -13.24 8.34
N VAL A 104 7.39 -12.78 7.65
CA VAL A 104 7.46 -12.30 6.27
C VAL A 104 7.61 -10.78 6.33
N GLN A 105 8.86 -10.31 6.24
CA GLN A 105 9.17 -8.89 6.19
C GLN A 105 9.10 -8.40 4.74
N LEU A 106 8.15 -7.50 4.50
CA LEU A 106 7.84 -6.91 3.21
C LEU A 106 8.55 -5.56 3.07
N GLN A 107 8.95 -5.23 1.84
CA GLN A 107 9.66 -4.00 1.52
C GLN A 107 8.70 -2.81 1.45
N GLU A 108 9.24 -1.60 1.60
CA GLU A 108 8.49 -0.35 1.46
C GLU A 108 7.95 -0.20 0.02
N GLU A 109 6.63 -0.15 -0.14
CA GLU A 109 6.02 0.04 -1.46
C GLU A 109 6.17 1.48 -1.96
N LYS A 110 6.79 1.65 -3.15
CA LYS A 110 7.05 2.94 -3.80
C LYS A 110 6.30 3.11 -5.12
N SER A 111 5.58 2.07 -5.54
CA SER A 111 4.83 2.01 -6.79
C SER A 111 3.70 0.99 -6.70
N ALA A 112 2.76 1.06 -7.64
CA ALA A 112 1.75 0.01 -7.83
C ALA A 112 2.39 -1.37 -8.10
N ALA A 113 3.56 -1.42 -8.73
CA ALA A 113 4.29 -2.67 -8.98
C ALA A 113 4.76 -3.33 -7.68
N ASP A 114 5.18 -2.54 -6.69
CA ASP A 114 5.54 -3.04 -5.37
C ASP A 114 4.31 -3.57 -4.62
N ILE A 115 3.18 -2.86 -4.69
CA ILE A 115 1.90 -3.32 -4.11
C ILE A 115 1.47 -4.66 -4.72
N PHE A 116 1.61 -4.84 -6.04
CA PHE A 116 1.38 -6.13 -6.70
C PHE A 116 2.40 -7.20 -6.29
N SER A 117 3.64 -6.82 -5.95
CA SER A 117 4.62 -7.74 -5.34
C SER A 117 4.18 -8.21 -3.96
N THR A 118 3.77 -7.28 -3.09
CA THR A 118 3.24 -7.57 -1.75
C THR A 118 1.99 -8.46 -1.82
N ILE A 119 1.04 -8.17 -2.72
CA ILE A 119 -0.15 -9.01 -2.96
C ILE A 119 0.27 -10.44 -3.33
N ARG A 120 1.22 -10.62 -4.25
CA ARG A 120 1.69 -11.95 -4.68
C ARG A 120 2.41 -12.71 -3.56
N LEU A 121 3.18 -12.03 -2.71
CA LEU A 121 3.88 -12.63 -1.56
C LEU A 121 2.89 -13.10 -0.48
N ILE A 122 1.96 -12.24 -0.06
CA ILE A 122 0.91 -12.59 0.91
C ILE A 122 0.02 -13.71 0.35
N ALA A 123 -0.36 -13.63 -0.93
CA ALA A 123 -1.14 -14.68 -1.59
C ALA A 123 -0.38 -16.00 -1.75
N ALA A 124 0.95 -15.99 -1.86
CA ALA A 124 1.75 -17.21 -1.87
C ALA A 124 1.75 -17.89 -0.49
N GLU A 125 1.97 -17.10 0.56
CA GLU A 125 2.05 -17.55 1.95
C GLU A 125 0.73 -18.13 2.47
N LEU A 126 -0.39 -17.49 2.13
CA LEU A 126 -1.73 -17.93 2.53
C LEU A 126 -2.32 -19.01 1.59
N GLY A 127 -1.58 -19.50 0.60
CA GLY A 127 -2.08 -20.46 -0.40
C GLY A 127 -3.30 -19.92 -1.16
N ARG A 128 -3.22 -18.66 -1.59
CA ARG A 128 -4.23 -17.91 -2.34
C ARG A 128 -3.71 -17.40 -3.69
N LYS A 129 -2.60 -17.94 -4.23
CA LYS A 129 -1.93 -17.47 -5.47
C LYS A 129 -2.88 -17.12 -6.62
N ALA A 130 -3.87 -17.97 -6.90
CA ALA A 130 -4.88 -17.73 -7.95
C ALA A 130 -5.78 -16.51 -7.66
N ARG A 131 -6.19 -16.30 -6.40
CA ARG A 131 -6.91 -15.09 -5.99
C ARG A 131 -6.01 -13.86 -6.02
N GLY A 132 -4.73 -13.97 -5.64
CA GLY A 132 -3.76 -12.88 -5.75
C GLY A 132 -3.59 -12.39 -7.19
N ALA A 133 -3.46 -13.31 -8.15
CA ALA A 133 -3.41 -12.97 -9.58
C ALA A 133 -4.73 -12.38 -10.10
N ALA A 134 -5.88 -12.84 -9.59
CA ALA A 134 -7.18 -12.27 -9.92
C ALA A 134 -7.36 -10.84 -9.37
N LEU A 135 -6.94 -10.60 -8.13
CA LEU A 135 -6.93 -9.29 -7.47
C LEU A 135 -6.01 -8.31 -8.20
N GLU A 136 -4.77 -8.70 -8.48
CA GLU A 136 -3.82 -7.89 -9.26
C GLU A 136 -4.42 -7.46 -10.61
N ARG A 137 -5.07 -8.38 -11.33
CA ARG A 137 -5.77 -8.08 -12.59
C ARG A 137 -6.96 -7.13 -12.40
N ALA A 138 -7.74 -7.29 -11.34
CA ALA A 138 -8.88 -6.42 -11.04
C ALA A 138 -8.41 -4.99 -10.71
N LEU A 139 -7.38 -4.84 -9.88
CA LEU A 139 -6.78 -3.55 -9.53
C LEU A 139 -6.17 -2.85 -10.75
N LYS A 140 -5.45 -3.58 -11.61
CA LYS A 140 -4.96 -3.06 -12.90
C LYS A 140 -6.09 -2.57 -13.81
N ALA A 141 -7.23 -3.26 -13.83
CA ALA A 141 -8.40 -2.87 -14.63
C ALA A 141 -9.14 -1.63 -14.10
N MET A 142 -8.83 -1.16 -12.88
CA MET A 142 -9.35 0.13 -12.37
C MET A 142 -8.58 1.33 -12.92
N LEU A 143 -7.31 1.14 -13.31
CA LEU A 143 -6.43 2.21 -13.76
C LEU A 143 -6.85 2.74 -15.14
N PRO A 144 -6.62 4.04 -15.43
CA PRO A 144 -6.87 4.60 -16.76
C PRO A 144 -6.10 3.86 -17.86
N ALA A 145 -6.82 3.34 -18.86
CA ALA A 145 -6.22 2.60 -19.99
C ALA A 145 -5.41 3.50 -20.95
N VAL A 146 -5.70 4.81 -20.96
CA VAL A 146 -5.00 5.81 -21.77
C VAL A 146 -4.66 7.00 -20.88
N LEU A 147 -3.38 7.34 -20.80
CA LEU A 147 -2.90 8.53 -20.11
C LEU A 147 -2.85 9.74 -21.07
N PRO A 148 -3.05 10.96 -20.57
CA PRO A 148 -2.99 12.18 -21.39
C PRO A 148 -1.56 12.41 -21.91
N LYS A 149 -1.45 12.92 -23.15
CA LYS A 149 -0.15 13.27 -23.77
C LYS A 149 0.59 14.39 -23.02
N SER A 150 -0.15 15.24 -22.33
CA SER A 150 0.36 16.35 -21.50
C SER A 150 -0.22 16.22 -20.09
N PRO A 151 0.47 15.51 -19.18
CA PRO A 151 0.06 15.38 -17.78
C PRO A 151 0.03 16.74 -17.07
N LEU A 152 -1.03 16.99 -16.30
CA LEU A 152 -1.13 18.19 -15.47
C LEU A 152 -0.07 18.14 -14.37
N ARG A 153 0.58 19.26 -14.07
CA ARG A 153 1.43 19.41 -12.87
C ARG A 153 0.57 19.36 -11.61
N VAL A 154 0.78 18.35 -10.77
CA VAL A 154 0.02 18.12 -9.53
C VAL A 154 0.91 18.37 -8.31
N TYR A 155 0.47 19.22 -7.39
CA TYR A 155 0.95 19.25 -6.02
C TYR A 155 0.08 18.34 -5.15
N VAL A 156 0.70 17.55 -4.28
CA VAL A 156 -0.01 16.72 -3.29
C VAL A 156 0.46 17.14 -1.91
N GLU A 157 -0.46 17.61 -1.08
CA GLU A 157 -0.23 17.80 0.36
C GLU A 157 -0.75 16.56 1.08
N ALA A 158 0.19 15.67 1.41
CA ALA A 158 -0.06 14.36 2.01
C ALA A 158 -0.37 14.47 3.50
N ASP A 159 0.20 15.46 4.19
CA ASP A 159 -0.21 15.82 5.54
C ASP A 159 -0.03 17.32 5.82
N THR A 160 -0.63 17.78 6.92
CA THR A 160 -0.63 19.20 7.31
C THR A 160 0.78 19.80 7.40
N GLY A 161 0.91 21.07 7.04
CA GLY A 161 2.19 21.79 7.10
C GLY A 161 3.10 21.58 5.89
N GLY A 162 2.55 21.12 4.75
CA GLY A 162 3.29 21.03 3.49
C GLY A 162 4.09 19.73 3.29
N TRP A 163 3.77 18.66 4.04
CA TRP A 163 4.33 17.33 3.78
C TRP A 163 3.85 16.81 2.42
N THR A 164 4.80 16.46 1.55
CA THR A 164 4.54 16.12 0.15
C THR A 164 5.37 14.92 -0.31
N PRO A 165 4.86 14.08 -1.25
CA PRO A 165 5.65 13.06 -1.92
C PRO A 165 6.76 13.67 -2.81
N GLY A 166 7.98 13.14 -2.67
CA GLY A 166 8.99 13.22 -3.73
C GLY A 166 8.79 12.10 -4.76
N GLY A 167 9.69 12.01 -5.74
CA GLY A 167 9.60 11.06 -6.86
C GLY A 167 9.64 9.59 -6.46
N ASN A 168 10.32 9.26 -5.34
CA ASN A 168 10.48 7.89 -4.83
C ASN A 168 9.37 7.50 -3.84
N SER A 169 8.10 7.69 -4.22
CA SER A 169 6.94 7.40 -3.37
C SER A 169 5.74 6.84 -4.15
N PHE A 170 4.96 5.98 -3.49
CA PHE A 170 3.74 5.43 -4.09
C PHE A 170 2.70 6.52 -4.39
N LEU A 171 2.70 7.64 -3.67
CA LEU A 171 1.83 8.78 -3.96
C LEU A 171 2.24 9.50 -5.27
N SER A 172 3.54 9.61 -5.56
CA SER A 172 4.01 10.13 -6.84
C SER A 172 3.68 9.18 -8.00
N ASP A 173 3.75 7.87 -7.79
CA ASP A 173 3.29 6.87 -8.77
C ASP A 173 1.76 6.89 -8.94
N ALA A 174 0.99 7.07 -7.86
CA ALA A 174 -0.47 7.21 -7.89
C ALA A 174 -0.92 8.42 -8.73
N VAL A 175 -0.26 9.58 -8.57
CA VAL A 175 -0.47 10.77 -9.42
C VAL A 175 -0.18 10.47 -10.89
N LYS A 176 0.93 9.77 -11.18
CA LYS A 176 1.30 9.38 -12.54
C LYS A 176 0.28 8.42 -13.17
N LEU A 177 -0.22 7.44 -12.41
CA LEU A 177 -1.24 6.50 -12.83
C LEU A 177 -2.63 7.16 -13.01
N ALA A 178 -2.90 8.25 -12.27
CA ALA A 178 -4.06 9.11 -12.50
C ALA A 178 -3.90 10.06 -13.72
N GLY A 179 -2.75 10.02 -14.41
CA GLY A 179 -2.47 10.86 -15.57
C GLY A 179 -1.89 12.24 -15.26
N GLY A 180 -1.56 12.53 -14.00
CA GLY A 180 -0.84 13.75 -13.60
C GLY A 180 0.68 13.57 -13.61
N LYS A 181 1.39 14.63 -13.24
CA LYS A 181 2.82 14.64 -12.94
C LYS A 181 3.05 15.37 -11.62
N ASN A 182 3.55 14.68 -10.60
CA ASN A 182 3.95 15.31 -9.34
C ASN A 182 4.98 16.43 -9.61
N ILE A 183 4.74 17.65 -9.11
CA ILE A 183 5.69 18.78 -9.27
C ILE A 183 7.06 18.47 -8.64
N PHE A 184 7.09 17.63 -7.60
CA PHE A 184 8.30 17.16 -6.94
C PHE A 184 8.79 15.79 -7.43
N ALA A 185 8.37 15.33 -8.63
CA ALA A 185 8.82 14.06 -9.20
C ALA A 185 10.36 13.94 -9.40
N GLY A 186 11.09 15.06 -9.40
CA GLY A 186 12.55 15.08 -9.45
C GLY A 186 13.26 14.94 -8.08
N GLU A 187 12.51 15.10 -6.98
CA GLU A 187 13.04 14.92 -5.63
C GLU A 187 13.27 13.43 -5.33
N LYS A 188 14.43 13.10 -4.73
CA LYS A 188 14.84 11.71 -4.45
C LYS A 188 14.37 11.23 -3.08
N ARG A 189 14.03 12.12 -2.15
CA ARG A 189 13.35 11.81 -0.89
C ARG A 189 11.99 11.16 -1.18
N GLY A 190 11.56 10.23 -0.33
CA GLY A 190 10.22 9.63 -0.44
C GLY A 190 9.14 10.62 -0.04
N TYR A 191 9.26 11.17 1.16
CA TYR A 191 8.42 12.25 1.69
C TYR A 191 9.30 13.33 2.32
N PHE A 192 8.87 14.59 2.19
CA PHE A 192 9.54 15.74 2.78
C PHE A 192 8.56 16.89 2.97
N GLN A 193 8.94 17.88 3.78
CA GLN A 193 8.20 19.12 3.90
C GLN A 193 8.71 20.09 2.83
N ALA A 194 7.85 20.49 1.90
CA ALA A 194 8.16 21.52 0.90
C ALA A 194 7.92 22.91 1.47
N SER A 195 8.73 23.89 1.05
CA SER A 195 8.42 25.30 1.34
C SER A 195 7.22 25.78 0.52
N TRP A 196 6.52 26.79 1.03
CA TRP A 196 5.38 27.35 0.31
C TRP A 196 5.83 28.13 -0.93
N GLU A 197 7.00 28.75 -0.84
CA GLU A 197 7.70 29.45 -1.91
C GLU A 197 8.04 28.52 -3.09
N GLU A 198 8.50 27.29 -2.82
CA GLU A 198 8.70 26.27 -3.87
C GLU A 198 7.39 25.89 -4.56
N VAL A 199 6.29 25.75 -3.82
CA VAL A 199 4.97 25.43 -4.40
C VAL A 199 4.45 26.58 -5.27
N LEU A 200 4.64 27.83 -4.84
CA LEU A 200 4.33 29.02 -5.63
C LEU A 200 5.18 29.11 -6.90
N LEU A 201 6.49 28.85 -6.81
CA LEU A 201 7.43 28.90 -7.94
C LEU A 201 7.17 27.79 -8.97
N LEU A 202 6.82 26.59 -8.52
CA LEU A 202 6.50 25.45 -9.38
C LEU A 202 5.10 25.50 -9.98
N ASP A 203 4.24 26.43 -9.51
CA ASP A 203 2.89 26.74 -9.99
C ASP A 203 2.08 25.51 -10.46
N PRO A 204 1.62 24.64 -9.55
CA PRO A 204 0.83 23.47 -9.92
C PRO A 204 -0.44 23.84 -10.69
N GLU A 205 -0.84 22.97 -11.62
CA GLU A 205 -2.10 23.05 -12.39
C GLU A 205 -3.24 22.28 -11.70
N ALA A 206 -2.90 21.42 -10.73
CA ALA A 206 -3.84 20.84 -9.78
C ALA A 206 -3.18 20.69 -8.39
N VAL A 207 -3.97 20.85 -7.34
CA VAL A 207 -3.60 20.65 -5.94
C VAL A 207 -4.53 19.58 -5.37
N VAL A 208 -3.93 18.55 -4.77
CA VAL A 208 -4.61 17.48 -4.04
C VAL A 208 -4.30 17.63 -2.55
N LEU A 209 -5.33 17.75 -1.73
CA LEU A 209 -5.20 17.87 -0.28
C LEU A 209 -5.75 16.60 0.39
N LEU A 210 -4.93 15.91 1.18
CA LEU A 210 -5.32 14.68 1.89
C LEU A 210 -5.65 14.91 3.37
N SER A 211 -5.12 15.98 3.98
CA SER A 211 -5.39 16.36 5.38
C SER A 211 -5.92 17.78 5.58
N CYS A 212 -5.82 18.65 4.58
CA CYS A 212 -6.20 20.06 4.66
C CYS A 212 -7.50 20.33 3.89
N THR A 213 -8.29 21.28 4.36
CA THR A 213 -9.45 21.81 3.63
C THR A 213 -9.02 22.75 2.51
N GLU A 214 -9.92 22.97 1.53
CA GLU A 214 -9.71 23.99 0.51
C GLU A 214 -9.64 25.40 1.11
N GLU A 215 -10.44 25.70 2.15
CA GLU A 215 -10.44 27.01 2.82
C GLU A 215 -9.07 27.32 3.47
N GLU A 216 -8.51 26.38 4.24
CA GLU A 216 -7.18 26.52 4.85
C GLU A 216 -6.06 26.69 3.81
N PHE A 217 -6.19 26.04 2.64
CA PHE A 217 -5.25 26.21 1.55
C PHE A 217 -5.40 27.58 0.87
N LEU A 218 -6.63 28.02 0.60
CA LEU A 218 -6.93 29.32 -0.02
C LEU A 218 -6.65 30.52 0.88
N ALA A 219 -6.54 30.32 2.20
CA ALA A 219 -6.13 31.32 3.17
C ALA A 219 -4.61 31.62 3.12
N ARG A 220 -3.79 30.76 2.52
CA ARG A 220 -2.33 30.96 2.44
C ARG A 220 -1.97 32.15 1.54
N PRO A 221 -0.92 32.92 1.86
CA PRO A 221 -0.46 34.04 1.04
C PRO A 221 -0.27 33.61 -0.42
N MET A 222 -0.83 34.38 -1.36
CA MET A 222 -0.73 34.11 -2.81
C MET A 222 -1.33 32.77 -3.31
N ALA A 223 -1.99 31.94 -2.49
CA ALA A 223 -2.59 30.68 -2.98
C ALA A 223 -3.57 30.92 -4.14
N LYS A 224 -4.34 32.02 -4.06
CA LYS A 224 -5.30 32.45 -5.10
C LYS A 224 -4.64 32.86 -6.43
N THR A 225 -3.31 33.02 -6.50
CA THR A 225 -2.61 33.28 -7.77
C THR A 225 -2.20 32.02 -8.52
N LEU A 226 -2.22 30.84 -7.89
CA LEU A 226 -1.84 29.57 -8.50
C LEU A 226 -2.74 29.19 -9.69
N SER A 227 -2.16 28.60 -10.72
CA SER A 227 -2.87 28.05 -11.89
C SER A 227 -3.93 27.02 -11.48
N ALA A 228 -3.59 26.15 -10.53
CA ALA A 228 -4.50 25.22 -9.85
C ALA A 228 -5.77 25.91 -9.32
N VAL A 229 -5.62 26.99 -8.54
CA VAL A 229 -6.76 27.68 -7.91
C VAL A 229 -7.58 28.45 -8.95
N LYS A 230 -6.94 29.10 -9.93
CA LYS A 230 -7.63 29.77 -11.04
C LYS A 230 -8.46 28.80 -11.90
N ALA A 231 -8.02 27.54 -12.02
CA ALA A 231 -8.78 26.45 -12.64
C ALA A 231 -9.72 25.71 -11.66
N GLY A 232 -9.73 26.08 -10.38
CA GLY A 232 -10.52 25.46 -9.32
C GLY A 232 -10.13 24.01 -8.98
N ARG A 233 -8.85 23.61 -9.15
CA ARG A 233 -8.33 22.28 -8.81
C ARG A 233 -7.28 22.37 -7.70
N VAL A 234 -7.59 22.32 -6.41
CA VAL A 234 -8.92 22.34 -5.79
C VAL A 234 -9.50 20.93 -5.64
N ILE A 235 -8.67 19.93 -5.33
CA ILE A 235 -9.11 18.55 -5.12
C ILE A 235 -9.03 18.20 -3.63
N THR A 236 -10.20 18.00 -3.04
CA THR A 236 -10.44 17.49 -1.67
C THR A 236 -11.37 16.26 -1.75
N GLY A 237 -11.71 15.65 -0.61
CA GLY A 237 -12.71 14.55 -0.56
C GLY A 237 -12.23 13.20 -1.13
N LEU A 238 -10.91 13.02 -1.26
CA LEU A 238 -10.27 11.73 -1.48
C LEU A 238 -10.11 10.98 -0.15
N ASP A 239 -10.10 9.65 -0.18
CA ASP A 239 -9.90 8.82 1.02
C ASP A 239 -8.43 8.87 1.48
N ARG A 240 -8.17 9.64 2.56
CA ARG A 240 -6.85 9.78 3.20
C ARG A 240 -6.26 8.44 3.66
N ASP A 241 -7.09 7.52 4.14
CA ASP A 241 -6.64 6.19 4.56
C ASP A 241 -6.18 5.39 3.33
N ALA A 242 -6.94 5.41 2.23
CA ALA A 242 -6.53 4.77 0.98
C ALA A 242 -5.27 5.39 0.34
N PHE A 243 -5.04 6.70 0.51
CA PHE A 243 -3.86 7.39 0.01
C PHE A 243 -2.65 7.40 0.97
N SER A 244 -2.81 7.00 2.23
CA SER A 244 -1.71 6.79 3.18
C SER A 244 -1.28 5.32 3.31
N ARG A 245 -2.03 4.40 2.70
CA ARG A 245 -1.80 2.94 2.77
C ARG A 245 -1.58 2.38 1.36
N PRO A 246 -0.39 1.85 1.04
CA PRO A 246 -0.13 1.24 -0.26
C PRO A 246 -0.83 -0.13 -0.38
N GLY A 247 -2.13 -0.12 -0.63
CA GLY A 247 -3.00 -1.30 -0.63
C GLY A 247 -4.13 -1.23 -1.67
N PRO A 248 -5.07 -2.20 -1.68
CA PRO A 248 -6.07 -2.36 -2.74
C PRO A 248 -6.98 -1.14 -2.96
N ARG A 249 -7.38 -0.44 -1.90
CA ARG A 249 -8.26 0.74 -2.00
C ARG A 249 -7.64 1.90 -2.81
N LEU A 250 -6.31 2.02 -2.82
CA LEU A 250 -5.60 3.07 -3.55
C LEU A 250 -5.97 3.09 -5.04
N PHE A 251 -6.23 1.93 -5.66
CA PHE A 251 -6.54 1.84 -7.10
C PHE A 251 -7.91 2.44 -7.46
N GLY A 252 -8.88 2.34 -6.55
CA GLY A 252 -10.17 3.02 -6.70
C GLY A 252 -10.02 4.54 -6.61
N GLU A 253 -9.21 5.02 -5.67
CA GLU A 253 -8.95 6.46 -5.51
C GLU A 253 -8.03 7.04 -6.60
N ILE A 254 -7.09 6.28 -7.17
CA ILE A 254 -6.34 6.68 -8.38
C ILE A 254 -7.28 6.93 -9.55
N LYS A 255 -8.26 6.03 -9.77
CA LYS A 255 -9.29 6.19 -10.81
C LYS A 255 -10.12 7.46 -10.57
N LYS A 256 -10.55 7.69 -9.34
CA LYS A 256 -11.30 8.90 -8.93
C LYS A 256 -10.47 10.18 -9.11
N LEU A 257 -9.20 10.17 -8.72
CA LEU A 257 -8.26 11.28 -8.94
C LEU A 257 -8.11 11.59 -10.44
N GLY A 258 -7.98 10.58 -11.30
CA GLY A 258 -7.94 10.78 -12.76
C GLY A 258 -9.20 11.45 -13.31
N VAL A 259 -10.38 11.08 -12.80
CA VAL A 259 -11.65 11.75 -13.12
C VAL A 259 -11.67 13.19 -12.61
N LEU A 260 -11.12 13.49 -11.43
CA LEU A 260 -11.10 14.84 -10.87
C LEU A 260 -10.06 15.77 -11.55
N LEU A 261 -8.97 15.22 -12.07
CA LEU A 261 -7.96 15.97 -12.83
C LEU A 261 -8.48 16.42 -14.21
N TYR A 262 -9.24 15.55 -14.90
CA TYR A 262 -9.62 15.72 -16.31
C TYR A 262 -11.14 15.84 -16.56
N GLY A 263 -11.96 15.74 -15.52
CA GLY A 263 -13.39 15.96 -15.58
C GLY A 263 -13.73 17.39 -16.00
N LYS A 264 -14.82 17.55 -16.76
CA LYS A 264 -15.40 18.86 -16.99
C LYS A 264 -16.03 19.36 -15.69
N LYS A 265 -15.69 20.59 -15.31
CA LYS A 265 -16.42 21.39 -14.34
C LYS A 265 -17.61 22.06 -15.02
#